data_AF-A0A392MRG3-F1
#
_entry.id   AF-A0A392MRG3-F1
#
_cell.length_a   1.000
_cell.length_b   1.000
_cell.length_c   1.000
_cell.angle_alpha   90.00
_cell.angle_beta   90.00
_cell.angle_gamma   90.00
#
_symmetry.space_group_name_H-M   'P 1'
#
loop_
_entity.id
_entity.type
_entity.pdbx_description
1 polymer ?
#
loop_
_entity_poly.entity_id
_entity_poly.type
_entity_poly.pdbx_seq_one_letter_code
_entity_poly.pdbx_strand_id
1 'polypeptide(L)'
;MAEMGYEVAQSNAAWILDKYGERSMCMGESGFCTDAERHQRAHSLWWQASEQGNEHAALLIGDAYYYGRGTARDYDRAAEAYMHAKSQSNAQAMFNLGYMHEHGQGLPLDLHLAKRYYDEALEHDPAAKLPVTLALTSLWVRKNHADSLLVHIIDSLPDVYPKLEAWVENVLLEEGNATILTLFACLLTVLYLRERQRRQAVVVAGEVAQPNRPNELGVPAP
;
A
#
# COMPACT_ATOMS: atom_id res chain seq x y z
N MET A 1 18.03 -31.38 2.48
CA MET A 1 18.31 -30.56 1.28
C MET A 1 18.78 -29.16 1.67
N ALA A 2 18.03 -28.39 2.48
CA ALA A 2 18.50 -27.09 2.97
C ALA A 2 19.86 -27.17 3.70
N GLU A 3 20.03 -28.15 4.59
CA GLU A 3 21.29 -28.40 5.31
C GLU A 3 22.44 -28.87 4.39
N MET A 4 22.12 -29.31 3.17
CA MET A 4 23.14 -29.67 2.16
C MET A 4 23.59 -28.46 1.34
N GLY A 5 23.10 -27.26 1.66
CA GLY A 5 23.54 -26.01 1.00
C GLY A 5 22.80 -25.66 -0.29
N TYR A 6 21.70 -26.35 -0.62
CA TYR A 6 20.92 -25.98 -1.82
C TYR A 6 20.09 -24.73 -1.55
N GLU A 7 20.42 -23.61 -2.21
CA GLU A 7 19.71 -22.32 -2.14
C GLU A 7 18.18 -22.51 -2.15
N VAL A 8 17.61 -23.10 -3.20
CA VAL A 8 16.15 -23.27 -3.36
C VAL A 8 15.53 -24.04 -2.18
N ALA A 9 16.27 -25.00 -1.61
CA ALA A 9 15.78 -25.73 -0.45
C ALA A 9 15.83 -24.88 0.82
N GLN A 10 16.82 -24.00 0.96
CA GLN A 10 16.94 -23.08 2.09
C GLN A 10 15.85 -22.00 2.03
N SER A 11 15.68 -21.33 0.87
CA SER A 11 14.66 -20.29 0.70
C SER A 11 13.24 -20.83 0.88
N ASN A 12 12.94 -22.01 0.33
CA ASN A 12 11.64 -22.67 0.55
C ASN A 12 11.43 -23.08 2.01
N ALA A 13 12.44 -23.65 2.66
CA ALA A 13 12.32 -24.04 4.07
C ALA A 13 12.11 -22.81 4.98
N ALA A 14 12.84 -21.72 4.74
CA ALA A 14 12.68 -20.46 5.45
C ALA A 14 11.26 -19.90 5.27
N TRP A 15 10.76 -19.88 4.03
CA TRP A 15 9.40 -19.43 3.74
C TRP A 15 8.34 -20.28 4.43
N ILE A 16 8.49 -21.61 4.48
CA ILE A 16 7.56 -22.51 5.18
C ILE A 16 7.54 -22.21 6.68
N LEU A 17 8.71 -22.02 7.29
CA LEU A 17 8.86 -21.74 8.71
C LEU A 17 8.21 -20.40 9.09
N ASP A 18 8.41 -19.35 8.28
CA ASP A 18 7.80 -18.04 8.52
C ASP A 18 6.29 -18.03 8.23
N LYS A 19 5.86 -18.58 7.09
CA LYS A 19 4.47 -18.48 6.62
C LYS A 19 3.51 -19.34 7.43
N TYR A 20 3.90 -20.56 7.79
CA TYR A 20 3.02 -21.51 8.44
C TYR A 20 3.21 -21.58 9.96
N GLY A 21 4.26 -20.95 10.51
CA GLY A 21 4.47 -20.86 11.95
C GLY A 21 4.35 -22.22 12.62
N GLU A 22 3.54 -22.31 13.68
CA GLU A 22 3.23 -23.53 14.42
C GLU A 22 2.73 -24.71 13.56
N ARG A 23 2.10 -24.45 12.40
CA ARG A 23 1.63 -25.51 11.49
C ARG A 23 2.76 -26.16 10.69
N SER A 24 3.94 -25.58 10.66
CA SER A 24 5.12 -26.20 10.06
C SER A 24 5.88 -27.04 11.08
N MET A 25 6.37 -28.20 10.65
CA MET A 25 7.19 -29.07 11.51
C MET A 25 8.59 -28.47 11.66
N CYS A 26 8.97 -28.17 12.90
CA CYS A 26 10.30 -27.68 13.27
C CYS A 26 10.69 -28.32 14.60
N MET A 27 11.91 -28.86 14.68
CA MET A 27 12.47 -29.42 15.91
C MET A 27 13.54 -28.48 16.48
N GLY A 28 13.35 -28.05 17.73
CA GLY A 28 14.24 -27.22 18.54
C GLY A 28 14.91 -28.04 19.64
N GLU A 29 15.50 -27.37 20.63
CA GLU A 29 16.33 -28.02 21.65
C GLU A 29 15.52 -28.97 22.57
N SER A 30 14.27 -28.62 22.88
CA SER A 30 13.42 -29.35 23.83
C SER A 30 12.24 -30.09 23.17
N GLY A 31 12.24 -30.25 21.84
CA GLY A 31 11.14 -30.87 21.09
C GLY A 31 10.73 -30.04 19.89
N PHE A 32 9.44 -29.71 19.75
CA PHE A 32 9.00 -28.77 18.72
C PHE A 32 9.60 -27.37 18.98
N CYS A 33 10.01 -26.69 17.91
CA CYS A 33 10.56 -25.33 18.01
C CYS A 33 9.56 -24.39 18.68
N THR A 34 10.06 -23.55 19.57
CA THR A 34 9.44 -22.29 19.95
C THR A 34 9.35 -21.34 18.75
N ASP A 35 8.50 -20.31 18.84
CA ASP A 35 8.41 -19.28 17.79
C ASP A 35 9.75 -18.58 17.57
N ALA A 36 10.48 -18.31 18.65
CA ALA A 36 11.81 -17.71 18.59
C ALA A 36 12.80 -18.59 17.80
N GLU A 37 12.89 -19.89 18.11
CA GLU A 37 13.74 -20.83 17.38
C GLU A 37 13.32 -20.95 15.91
N ARG A 38 12.01 -20.94 15.63
CA ARG A 38 11.47 -21.01 14.28
C ARG A 38 11.87 -19.80 13.44
N HIS A 39 11.70 -18.60 13.99
CA HIS A 39 12.13 -17.36 13.33
C HIS A 39 13.64 -17.31 13.15
N GLN A 40 14.42 -17.67 14.17
CA GLN A 40 15.88 -17.74 14.06
C GLN A 40 16.32 -18.69 12.94
N ARG A 41 15.67 -19.86 12.82
CA ARG A 41 15.95 -20.81 11.75
C ARG A 41 15.56 -20.28 10.38
N ALA A 42 14.39 -19.64 10.26
CA ALA A 42 13.96 -19.00 9.02
C ALA A 42 14.94 -17.90 8.58
N HIS A 43 15.36 -17.03 9.51
CA HIS A 43 16.31 -15.96 9.24
C HIS A 43 17.67 -16.50 8.80
N SER A 44 18.19 -17.52 9.48
CA SER A 44 19.45 -18.16 9.09
C SER A 44 19.37 -18.76 7.68
N LEU A 45 18.25 -19.38 7.33
CA LEU A 45 18.07 -20.00 6.02
C LEU A 45 17.90 -18.95 4.91
N TRP A 46 17.16 -17.87 5.15
CA TRP A 46 17.11 -16.74 4.21
C TRP A 46 18.48 -16.11 4.00
N TRP A 47 19.25 -15.90 5.07
CA TRP A 47 20.61 -15.36 4.94
C TRP A 47 21.51 -16.28 4.11
N GLN A 48 21.46 -17.60 4.34
CA GLN A 48 22.21 -18.56 3.54
C GLN A 48 21.80 -18.56 2.07
N ALA A 49 20.51 -18.44 1.78
CA ALA A 49 20.01 -18.33 0.42
C ALA A 49 20.42 -17.00 -0.23
N SER A 50 20.43 -15.89 0.52
CA SER A 50 20.85 -14.59 0.00
C SER A 50 22.33 -14.54 -0.35
N GLU A 51 23.19 -15.21 0.41
CA GLU A 51 24.62 -15.34 0.09
C GLU A 51 24.87 -16.12 -1.21
N GLN A 52 23.88 -16.88 -1.68
CA GLN A 52 23.91 -17.62 -2.94
C GLN A 52 23.26 -16.86 -4.10
N GLY A 53 22.89 -15.60 -3.90
CA GLY A 53 22.28 -14.77 -4.94
C GLY A 53 20.76 -14.87 -5.03
N ASN A 54 20.08 -15.28 -3.94
CA ASN A 54 18.63 -15.12 -3.85
C ASN A 54 18.29 -13.73 -3.27
N GLU A 55 17.89 -12.82 -4.16
CA GLU A 55 17.54 -11.44 -3.85
C GLU A 55 16.24 -11.33 -3.04
N HIS A 56 15.31 -12.27 -3.23
CA HIS A 56 14.07 -12.33 -2.44
C HIS A 56 14.34 -12.74 -0.99
N ALA A 57 15.28 -13.65 -0.76
CA ALA A 57 15.70 -14.04 0.59
C ALA A 57 16.38 -12.86 1.31
N ALA A 58 17.22 -12.10 0.61
CA ALA A 58 17.82 -10.85 1.11
C ALA A 58 16.76 -9.79 1.46
N LEU A 59 15.74 -9.64 0.61
CA LEU A 59 14.61 -8.75 0.88
C LEU A 59 13.84 -9.18 2.14
N LEU A 60 13.52 -10.48 2.27
CA LEU A 60 12.73 -11.01 3.39
C LEU A 60 13.44 -10.88 4.74
N ILE A 61 14.76 -11.09 4.79
CA ILE A 61 15.54 -10.85 6.01
C ILE A 61 15.63 -9.35 6.34
N GLY A 62 15.71 -8.48 5.33
CA GLY A 62 15.60 -7.03 5.50
C GLY A 62 14.26 -6.62 6.11
N ASP A 63 13.16 -7.16 5.59
CA ASP A 63 11.81 -6.94 6.14
C ASP A 63 11.71 -7.45 7.58
N ALA A 64 12.33 -8.61 7.89
CA ALA A 64 12.31 -9.15 9.24
C ALA A 64 12.97 -8.20 10.25
N TYR A 65 14.12 -7.63 9.91
CA TYR A 65 14.78 -6.62 10.74
C TYR A 65 14.01 -5.29 10.78
N TYR A 66 13.47 -4.84 9.65
CA TYR A 66 12.74 -3.58 9.55
C TYR A 66 11.46 -3.57 10.39
N TYR A 67 10.66 -4.64 10.30
CA TYR A 67 9.39 -4.77 11.02
C TYR A 67 9.54 -5.44 12.40
N GLY A 68 10.70 -6.04 12.71
CA GLY A 68 10.92 -6.80 13.94
C GLY A 68 10.16 -8.12 13.97
N ARG A 69 10.07 -8.82 12.82
CA ARG A 69 9.42 -10.14 12.74
C ARG A 69 10.38 -11.19 13.29
N GLY A 70 10.09 -11.75 14.46
CA GLY A 70 10.93 -12.77 15.08
C GLY A 70 12.30 -12.26 15.59
N THR A 71 12.50 -10.94 15.61
CA THR A 71 13.70 -10.26 16.11
C THR A 71 13.32 -8.86 16.62
N ALA A 72 14.17 -8.22 17.41
CA ALA A 72 14.03 -6.79 17.65
C ALA A 72 14.18 -6.02 16.33
N ARG A 73 13.48 -4.88 16.21
CA ARG A 73 13.66 -3.96 15.09
C ARG A 73 15.09 -3.46 15.05
N ASP A 74 15.70 -3.55 13.87
CA ASP A 74 17.09 -3.16 13.64
C ASP A 74 17.18 -2.55 12.23
N TYR A 75 17.08 -1.23 12.15
CA TYR A 75 17.07 -0.54 10.86
C TYR A 75 18.43 -0.58 10.17
N ASP A 76 19.53 -0.67 10.91
CA ASP A 76 20.87 -0.73 10.31
C ASP A 76 21.05 -2.06 9.57
N ARG A 77 20.68 -3.18 10.22
CA ARG A 77 20.68 -4.51 9.57
C ARG A 77 19.66 -4.62 8.43
N ALA A 78 18.51 -3.96 8.56
CA ALA A 78 17.55 -3.89 7.45
C ALA A 78 18.17 -3.20 6.23
N ALA A 79 18.87 -2.07 6.43
CA ALA A 79 19.54 -1.34 5.35
C ALA A 79 20.61 -2.20 4.68
N GLU A 80 21.42 -2.92 5.46
CA GLU A 80 22.43 -3.86 4.93
C GLU A 80 21.80 -4.94 4.05
N ALA A 81 20.73 -5.59 4.55
CA ALA A 81 20.03 -6.63 3.80
C ALA A 81 19.37 -6.10 2.52
N TYR A 82 18.74 -4.92 2.56
CA TYR A 82 18.17 -4.31 1.36
C TYR A 82 19.25 -3.86 0.37
N MET A 83 20.40 -3.36 0.83
CA MET A 83 21.53 -3.06 -0.04
C MET A 83 22.05 -4.32 -0.73
N HIS A 84 22.08 -5.45 -0.02
CA HIS A 84 22.41 -6.75 -0.61
C HIS A 84 21.40 -7.19 -1.67
N ALA A 85 20.09 -7.12 -1.37
CA ALA A 85 19.03 -7.42 -2.34
C ALA A 85 19.07 -6.48 -3.56
N LYS A 86 19.32 -5.19 -3.33
CA LYS A 86 19.51 -4.18 -4.39
C LYS A 86 20.69 -4.53 -5.30
N SER A 87 21.80 -5.02 -4.75
CA SER A 87 22.98 -5.42 -5.55
C SER A 87 22.66 -6.50 -6.58
N GLN A 88 21.55 -7.22 -6.36
CA GLN A 88 20.99 -8.25 -7.23
C GLN A 88 19.76 -7.76 -8.01
N SER A 89 19.62 -6.44 -8.18
CA SER A 89 18.55 -5.77 -8.95
C SER A 89 17.13 -5.91 -8.39
N ASN A 90 16.96 -6.13 -7.08
CA ASN A 90 15.63 -6.20 -6.47
C ASN A 90 14.98 -4.81 -6.34
N ALA A 91 13.94 -4.55 -7.13
CA ALA A 91 13.23 -3.27 -7.16
C ALA A 91 12.50 -2.94 -5.85
N GLN A 92 11.97 -3.94 -5.14
CA GLN A 92 11.31 -3.73 -3.85
C GLN A 92 12.32 -3.29 -2.79
N ALA A 93 13.53 -3.85 -2.79
CA ALA A 93 14.59 -3.44 -1.89
C ALA A 93 15.07 -2.00 -2.19
N MET A 94 15.14 -1.62 -3.47
CA MET A 94 15.40 -0.23 -3.87
C MET A 94 14.32 0.71 -3.32
N PHE A 95 13.04 0.35 -3.46
CA PHE A 95 11.94 1.11 -2.88
C PHE A 95 12.07 1.25 -1.35
N ASN A 96 12.36 0.14 -0.65
CA ASN A 96 12.52 0.14 0.80
C ASN A 96 13.70 1.02 1.26
N LEU A 97 14.83 1.02 0.53
CA LEU A 97 15.96 1.93 0.78
C LEU A 97 15.57 3.40 0.57
N GLY A 98 14.79 3.69 -0.48
CA GLY A 98 14.23 5.02 -0.71
C GLY A 98 13.38 5.49 0.46
N TYR A 99 12.51 4.61 0.95
CA TYR A 99 11.65 4.87 2.10
C TYR A 99 12.44 5.11 3.39
N MET A 100 13.50 4.32 3.63
CA MET A 100 14.37 4.48 4.80
C MET A 100 15.11 5.82 4.79
N HIS A 101 15.61 6.26 3.63
CA HIS A 101 16.20 7.61 3.48
C HIS A 101 15.18 8.73 3.61
N GLU A 102 13.94 8.52 3.16
CA GLU A 102 12.86 9.52 3.30
C GLU A 102 12.48 9.76 4.77
N HIS A 103 12.63 8.75 5.63
CA HIS A 103 12.22 8.80 7.04
C HIS A 103 13.40 8.79 8.03
N GLY A 104 14.63 8.72 7.55
CA GLY A 104 15.83 8.67 8.41
C GLY A 104 15.92 7.41 9.28
N GLN A 105 15.47 6.26 8.77
CA GLN A 105 15.39 5.01 9.53
C GLN A 105 16.62 4.14 9.27
N GLY A 106 17.55 4.05 10.23
CA GLY A 106 18.83 3.31 10.08
C GLY A 106 19.77 3.87 9.00
N LEU A 107 19.34 4.93 8.33
CA LEU A 107 20.06 5.65 7.29
C LEU A 107 19.82 7.15 7.51
N PRO A 108 20.77 8.01 7.13
CA PRO A 108 20.55 9.45 7.19
C PRO A 108 19.34 9.88 6.36
N LEU A 109 18.57 10.82 6.92
CA LEU A 109 17.48 11.48 6.20
C LEU A 109 18.05 12.21 4.97
N ASP A 110 17.70 11.74 3.77
CA ASP A 110 18.16 12.33 2.50
C ASP A 110 17.10 12.14 1.41
N LEU A 111 16.34 13.21 1.13
CA LEU A 111 15.26 13.18 0.14
C LEU A 111 15.77 13.07 -1.32
N HIS A 112 17.00 13.49 -1.59
CA HIS A 112 17.59 13.35 -2.92
C HIS A 112 17.95 11.89 -3.18
N LEU A 113 18.53 11.24 -2.19
CA LEU A 113 18.87 9.82 -2.23
C LEU A 113 17.61 8.95 -2.24
N ALA A 114 16.59 9.32 -1.45
CA ALA A 114 15.28 8.66 -1.47
C ALA A 114 14.67 8.67 -2.88
N LYS A 115 14.59 9.85 -3.51
CA LYS A 115 14.12 9.99 -4.90
C LYS A 115 14.91 9.11 -5.86
N ARG A 116 16.25 9.09 -5.75
CA ARG A 116 17.11 8.29 -6.65
C ARG A 116 16.79 6.80 -6.55
N TYR A 117 16.63 6.27 -5.34
CA TYR A 117 16.27 4.86 -5.15
C TYR A 117 14.87 4.54 -5.66
N TYR A 118 13.91 5.45 -5.51
CA TYR A 118 12.58 5.31 -6.09
C TYR A 118 12.61 5.29 -7.62
N ASP A 119 13.39 6.17 -8.26
CA ASP A 119 13.57 6.16 -9.71
C ASP A 119 14.23 4.83 -10.17
N GLU A 120 15.27 4.36 -9.47
CA GLU A 120 15.96 3.10 -9.77
C GLU A 120 15.01 1.89 -9.67
N ALA A 121 14.11 1.86 -8.67
CA ALA A 121 13.09 0.82 -8.56
C ALA A 121 12.19 0.73 -9.81
N LEU A 122 11.85 1.86 -10.44
CA LEU A 122 11.05 1.88 -11.67
C LEU A 122 11.81 1.45 -12.91
N GLU A 123 13.11 1.72 -12.95
CA GLU A 123 13.96 1.28 -14.05
C GLU A 123 14.06 -0.25 -14.10
N HIS A 124 14.02 -0.90 -12.94
CA HIS A 124 14.13 -2.35 -12.81
C HIS A 124 12.80 -3.09 -12.87
N ASP A 125 11.71 -2.53 -12.33
CA ASP A 125 10.39 -3.17 -12.34
C ASP A 125 9.26 -2.17 -12.66
N PRO A 126 8.59 -2.29 -13.83
CA PRO A 126 7.46 -1.43 -14.15
C PRO A 126 6.26 -1.62 -13.20
N ALA A 127 6.17 -2.73 -12.47
CA ALA A 127 5.15 -2.94 -11.45
C ALA A 127 5.32 -1.99 -10.25
N ALA A 128 6.53 -1.44 -10.04
CA ALA A 128 6.79 -0.45 -9.00
C ALA A 128 6.17 0.94 -9.32
N LYS A 129 5.59 1.14 -10.51
CA LYS A 129 5.01 2.42 -10.97
C LYS A 129 4.07 3.05 -9.96
N LEU A 130 3.10 2.30 -9.46
CA LEU A 130 2.10 2.82 -8.55
C LEU A 130 2.72 3.28 -7.21
N PRO A 131 3.39 2.41 -6.44
CA PRO A 131 3.96 2.81 -5.15
C PRO A 131 5.01 3.91 -5.29
N VAL A 132 5.88 3.85 -6.31
CA VAL A 132 6.88 4.89 -6.54
C VAL A 132 6.24 6.24 -6.89
N THR A 133 5.23 6.26 -7.76
CA THR A 133 4.56 7.54 -8.12
C THR A 133 3.94 8.19 -6.89
N LEU A 134 3.31 7.40 -6.00
CA LEU A 134 2.77 7.90 -4.74
C LEU A 134 3.86 8.42 -3.82
N ALA A 135 4.97 7.70 -3.67
CA ALA A 135 6.11 8.12 -2.86
C ALA A 135 6.76 9.41 -3.38
N LEU A 136 7.00 9.51 -4.70
CA LEU A 136 7.53 10.72 -5.33
C LEU A 136 6.58 11.91 -5.23
N THR A 137 5.28 11.67 -5.34
CA THR A 137 4.26 12.72 -5.15
C THR A 137 4.25 13.20 -3.71
N SER A 138 4.27 12.27 -2.74
CA SER A 138 4.41 12.59 -1.32
C SER A 138 5.67 13.43 -1.05
N LEU A 139 6.81 13.01 -1.59
CA LEU A 139 8.08 13.71 -1.45
C LEU A 139 8.04 15.12 -2.06
N TRP A 140 7.40 15.28 -3.22
CA TRP A 140 7.19 16.58 -3.85
C TRP A 140 6.28 17.48 -3.00
N VAL A 141 5.19 16.93 -2.44
CA VAL A 141 4.29 17.67 -1.55
C VAL A 141 5.02 18.12 -0.29
N ARG A 142 5.74 17.22 0.39
CA ARG A 142 6.53 17.52 1.59
C ARG A 142 7.59 18.60 1.31
N LYS A 143 8.27 18.53 0.17
CA LYS A 143 9.30 19.50 -0.22
C LYS A 143 8.75 20.91 -0.49
N ASN A 144 7.56 21.03 -1.08
CA ASN A 144 6.99 22.33 -1.47
C ASN A 144 5.97 22.90 -0.46
N HIS A 145 5.41 22.05 0.40
CA HIS A 145 4.27 22.39 1.27
C HIS A 145 4.41 21.78 2.68
N ALA A 146 5.61 21.76 3.25
CA ALA A 146 5.93 21.09 4.51
C ALA A 146 4.93 21.36 5.66
N ASP A 147 4.45 22.60 5.82
CA ASP A 147 3.53 23.00 6.90
C ASP A 147 2.05 23.03 6.47
N SER A 148 1.71 22.41 5.34
CA SER A 148 0.34 22.40 4.85
C SER A 148 -0.52 21.33 5.52
N LEU A 149 -1.83 21.59 5.60
CA LEU A 149 -2.82 20.60 6.01
C LEU A 149 -2.72 19.30 5.19
N LEU A 150 -2.34 19.39 3.92
CA LEU A 150 -2.18 18.23 3.05
C LEU A 150 -1.07 17.30 3.55
N VAL A 151 0.08 17.82 3.97
CA VAL A 151 1.18 17.02 4.54
C VAL A 151 0.72 16.35 5.83
N HIS A 152 0.05 17.08 6.72
CA HIS A 152 -0.50 16.50 7.95
C HIS A 152 -1.49 15.35 7.69
N ILE A 153 -2.35 15.50 6.68
CA ILE A 153 -3.26 14.43 6.26
C ILE A 153 -2.45 13.21 5.78
N ILE A 154 -1.48 13.41 4.87
CA ILE A 154 -0.64 12.32 4.33
C ILE A 154 0.08 11.57 5.46
N ASP A 155 0.70 12.29 6.38
CA ASP A 155 1.46 11.70 7.49
C ASP A 155 0.55 10.97 8.49
N SER A 156 -0.72 11.36 8.61
CA SER A 156 -1.71 10.67 9.46
C SER A 156 -2.33 9.43 8.83
N LEU A 157 -2.19 9.21 7.52
CA LEU A 157 -2.83 8.09 6.82
C LEU A 157 -2.51 6.72 7.42
N PRO A 158 -1.26 6.40 7.80
CA PRO A 158 -0.93 5.09 8.40
C PRO A 158 -1.69 4.81 9.69
N ASP A 159 -1.98 5.85 10.49
CA ASP A 159 -2.73 5.71 11.76
C ASP A 159 -4.25 5.65 11.55
N VAL A 160 -4.73 6.21 10.44
CA VAL A 160 -6.16 6.30 10.10
C VAL A 160 -6.63 5.05 9.37
N TYR A 161 -5.82 4.50 8.46
CA TYR A 161 -6.19 3.36 7.63
C TYR A 161 -6.68 2.13 8.43
N PRO A 162 -5.96 1.59 9.43
CA PRO A 162 -6.43 0.42 10.17
C PRO A 162 -7.69 0.70 10.98
N LYS A 163 -7.89 1.95 11.44
CA LYS A 163 -9.12 2.35 12.13
C LYS A 163 -10.29 2.42 11.17
N LEU A 164 -10.05 2.92 9.96
CA LEU A 164 -11.05 2.97 8.90
C LEU A 164 -11.41 1.56 8.44
N GLU A 165 -10.43 0.68 8.27
CA GLU A 165 -10.64 -0.73 7.93
C GLU A 165 -11.46 -1.44 9.00
N ALA A 166 -11.06 -1.36 10.27
CA ALA A 166 -11.83 -1.92 11.38
C ALA A 166 -13.25 -1.32 11.48
N TRP A 167 -13.39 -0.02 11.26
CA TRP A 167 -14.70 0.62 11.19
C TRP A 167 -15.52 0.08 10.00
N VAL A 168 -14.91 -0.06 8.82
CA VAL A 168 -15.56 -0.61 7.62
C VAL A 168 -15.98 -2.05 7.86
N GLU A 169 -15.15 -2.89 8.47
CA GLU A 169 -15.52 -4.27 8.78
C GLU A 169 -16.68 -4.30 9.78
N ASN A 170 -16.60 -3.54 10.87
CA ASN A 170 -17.69 -3.47 11.84
C ASN A 170 -18.99 -2.89 11.25
N VAL A 171 -18.90 -1.90 10.36
CA VAL A 171 -20.07 -1.18 9.81
C VAL A 171 -20.60 -1.81 8.51
N LEU A 172 -19.79 -2.48 7.71
CA LEU A 172 -20.24 -3.11 6.46
C LEU A 172 -20.39 -4.63 6.57
N LEU A 173 -19.69 -5.31 7.48
CA LEU A 173 -19.62 -6.77 7.55
C LEU A 173 -20.26 -7.40 8.80
N GLU A 174 -20.66 -6.62 9.82
CA GLU A 174 -21.56 -7.16 10.86
C GLU A 174 -22.99 -7.32 10.32
N GLU A 175 -23.61 -8.47 10.62
CA GLU A 175 -24.92 -8.93 10.13
C GLU A 175 -26.10 -7.97 10.44
N GLY A 176 -25.89 -6.89 11.21
CA GLY A 176 -26.87 -5.85 11.53
C GLY A 176 -27.00 -4.70 10.52
N ASN A 177 -26.05 -4.51 9.59
CA ASN A 177 -25.95 -3.28 8.79
C ASN A 177 -26.62 -3.27 7.41
N ALA A 178 -27.21 -4.39 6.96
CA ALA A 178 -28.01 -4.39 5.73
C ALA A 178 -29.19 -3.40 5.80
N THR A 179 -29.76 -3.20 6.98
CA THR A 179 -30.84 -2.24 7.22
C THR A 179 -30.36 -0.79 7.10
N ILE A 180 -29.17 -0.47 7.62
CA ILE A 180 -28.60 0.88 7.53
C ILE A 180 -28.22 1.19 6.08
N LEU A 181 -27.58 0.25 5.38
CA LEU A 181 -27.22 0.41 3.97
C LEU A 181 -28.46 0.56 3.07
N THR A 182 -29.52 -0.22 3.32
CA THR A 182 -30.78 -0.09 2.58
C THR A 182 -31.47 1.25 2.86
N LEU A 183 -31.50 1.71 4.11
CA LEU A 183 -32.04 3.03 4.47
C LEU A 183 -31.25 4.16 3.81
N PHE A 184 -29.91 4.06 3.78
CA PHE A 184 -29.05 5.05 3.14
C PHE A 184 -29.25 5.08 1.61
N ALA A 185 -29.33 3.91 0.97
CA ALA A 185 -29.64 3.80 -0.45
C ALA A 185 -31.04 4.35 -0.77
N CYS A 186 -32.06 4.01 0.02
CA CYS A 186 -33.41 4.56 -0.13
C CYS A 186 -33.43 6.09 0.00
N LEU A 187 -32.73 6.65 0.99
CA LEU A 187 -32.64 8.09 1.20
C LEU A 187 -31.98 8.78 -0.01
N LEU A 188 -30.85 8.26 -0.49
CA LEU A 188 -30.17 8.79 -1.68
C LEU A 188 -31.07 8.72 -2.91
N THR A 189 -31.83 7.64 -3.07
CA THR A 189 -32.77 7.45 -4.18
C THR A 189 -33.91 8.48 -4.10
N VAL A 190 -34.47 8.72 -2.91
CA VAL A 190 -35.51 9.74 -2.69
C VAL A 190 -34.98 11.14 -2.98
N LEU A 191 -33.79 11.47 -2.48
CA LEU A 191 -33.16 12.77 -2.75
C LEU A 191 -32.91 12.97 -4.24
N TYR A 192 -32.40 11.95 -4.94
CA TYR A 192 -32.21 11.97 -6.38
C TYR A 192 -33.52 12.18 -7.16
N LEU A 193 -34.58 11.44 -6.82
CA LEU A 193 -35.88 11.59 -7.45
C LEU A 193 -36.49 12.97 -7.20
N ARG A 194 -36.35 13.51 -5.98
CA ARG A 194 -36.85 14.83 -5.62
C ARG A 194 -36.11 15.94 -6.37
N GLU A 195 -34.80 15.83 -6.50
CA GLU A 195 -33.96 16.73 -7.30
C GLU A 195 -34.37 16.68 -8.78
N ARG A 196 -34.58 15.48 -9.33
CA ARG A 196 -35.03 15.28 -10.71
C ARG A 196 -36.41 15.90 -10.96
N GLN A 197 -37.37 15.69 -10.05
CA GLN A 197 -38.70 16.30 -10.13
C GLN A 197 -38.64 17.82 -10.09
N ARG A 198 -37.80 18.41 -9.21
CA ARG A 198 -37.58 19.86 -9.17
C ARG A 198 -37.06 20.38 -10.50
N ARG A 199 -36.07 19.72 -11.10
CA ARG A 199 -35.51 20.11 -12.40
C ARG A 199 -36.56 20.04 -13.52
N GLN A 200 -37.36 18.98 -13.56
CA GLN A 200 -38.44 18.84 -14.54
C GLN A 200 -39.54 19.91 -14.35
N ALA A 201 -39.92 20.21 -13.10
CA ALA A 201 -40.88 21.26 -12.80
C ALA A 201 -40.39 22.66 -13.23
N VAL A 202 -39.10 22.95 -13.06
CA VAL A 202 -38.49 24.20 -13.54
C VAL A 202 -38.49 24.29 -15.07
N VAL A 203 -38.18 23.20 -15.77
CA VAL A 203 -38.22 23.15 -17.25
C VAL A 203 -39.64 23.38 -17.78
N VAL A 204 -40.63 22.67 -17.24
CA VAL A 204 -42.04 22.82 -17.62
C VAL A 204 -42.56 24.23 -17.31
N ALA A 205 -42.19 24.81 -16.15
CA ALA A 205 -42.54 26.19 -15.84
C ALA A 205 -41.90 27.21 -16.80
N GLY A 206 -40.68 26.94 -17.29
CA GLY A 206 -40.01 27.74 -18.31
C GLY A 206 -40.67 27.66 -19.69
N GLU A 207 -41.09 26.46 -20.11
CA GLU A 207 -41.83 26.24 -21.36
C GLU A 207 -43.24 26.86 -21.33
N VAL A 208 -43.95 26.74 -20.21
CA VAL A 208 -45.28 27.35 -20.04
C VAL A 208 -45.19 28.89 -20.00
N ALA A 209 -44.09 29.46 -19.51
CA ALA A 209 -43.83 30.90 -19.54
C ALA A 209 -43.47 31.44 -20.94
N GLN A 210 -43.15 30.58 -21.91
CA GLN A 210 -42.97 30.92 -23.32
C GLN A 210 -44.06 30.27 -24.20
N PRO A 211 -45.32 30.75 -24.16
CA PRO A 211 -46.31 30.24 -25.09
C PRO A 211 -45.97 30.71 -26.52
N ASN A 212 -45.91 29.73 -27.43
CA ASN A 212 -45.78 29.84 -28.89
C ASN A 212 -46.18 31.21 -29.46
N ARG A 213 -45.22 31.98 -30.00
CA ARG A 213 -45.52 33.06 -30.95
C ARG A 213 -45.82 32.44 -32.32
N PRO A 214 -46.99 32.66 -32.93
CA PRO A 214 -47.26 32.18 -34.28
C PRO A 214 -46.39 32.91 -35.32
N ASN A 215 -45.88 32.14 -36.30
CA ASN A 215 -45.07 32.64 -37.41
C ASN A 215 -45.85 33.65 -38.27
N GLU A 216 -45.48 34.93 -38.20
CA GLU A 216 -45.79 35.89 -39.28
C GLU A 216 -44.73 35.74 -40.38
N LEU A 217 -45.12 35.10 -41.49
CA LEU A 217 -44.38 35.08 -42.75
C LEU A 217 -44.42 36.49 -43.37
N GLY A 218 -43.36 37.25 -43.13
CA GLY A 218 -43.11 38.54 -43.78
C GLY A 218 -42.77 38.37 -45.27
N VAL A 219 -43.52 39.10 -46.10
CA VAL A 219 -43.33 39.33 -47.54
C VAL A 219 -41.99 40.05 -47.79
N PRO A 220 -41.21 39.73 -48.84
CA PRO A 220 -40.05 40.54 -49.22
C PRO A 220 -40.51 41.78 -50.00
N ALA A 221 -40.05 42.95 -49.58
CA ALA A 221 -40.25 44.24 -50.24
C ALA A 221 -39.43 44.34 -51.56
N PRO A 222 -39.87 45.18 -52.53
CA PRO A 222 -39.42 45.16 -53.92
C PRO A 222 -38.02 45.74 -54.17
#